data_AF-A0A1Q6A1P6-F1
#
_entry.id   AF-A0A1Q6A1P6-F1
#
_cell.length_a   1.000
_cell.length_b   1.000
_cell.length_c   1.000
_cell.angle_alpha   90.00
_cell.angle_beta   90.00
_cell.angle_gamma   90.00
#
_symmetry.space_group_name_H-M   'P 1'
#
loop_
_entity.id
_entity.type
_entity.pdbx_description
1 polymer ?
#
loop_
_entity_poly.entity_id
_entity_poly.type
_entity_poly.pdbx_seq_one_letter_code
_entity_poly.pdbx_strand_id
1 'polypeptide(L)' 'MIVIKTDNQENVKQEWENPMNPEKPSDERDKEQVARQYTEAKRRKNNLTKKGHIDKVKKN' A
#
# COMPACT_ATOMS: atom_id res chain seq x y z
N MET A 1 -37.92 -47.37 27.63
CA MET A 1 -38.07 -46.51 26.45
C MET A 1 -37.23 -45.27 26.70
N ILE A 2 -36.09 -45.14 26.02
CA ILE A 2 -35.16 -44.01 26.24
C ILE A 2 -35.41 -43.03 25.11
N VAL A 3 -35.95 -41.85 25.44
CA VAL A 3 -36.14 -40.76 24.49
C VAL A 3 -34.85 -39.97 24.46
N ILE A 4 -34.03 -40.19 23.43
CA ILE A 4 -32.85 -39.37 23.15
C ILE A 4 -33.36 -38.08 22.49
N LYS A 5 -33.27 -36.96 23.20
CA LYS A 5 -33.45 -35.63 22.60
C LYS A 5 -32.17 -35.31 21.83
N THR A 6 -32.18 -35.54 20.52
CA THR A 6 -31.20 -34.95 19.63
C THR A 6 -31.55 -33.47 19.45
N ASP A 7 -30.84 -32.61 20.17
CA ASP A 7 -30.81 -31.19 19.86
C ASP A 7 -30.19 -31.06 18.45
N ASN A 8 -31.06 -30.92 17.45
CA ASN A 8 -30.69 -30.52 16.10
C ASN A 8 -30.11 -29.10 16.20
N GLN A 9 -28.83 -28.98 16.53
CA GLN A 9 -28.05 -27.80 16.20
C GLN A 9 -27.83 -27.83 14.69
N GLU A 10 -28.91 -27.47 13.97
CA GLU A 10 -28.82 -27.17 12.56
C GLU A 10 -27.72 -26.15 12.35
N ASN A 11 -26.96 -26.40 11.31
CA ASN A 11 -25.85 -25.62 10.81
C ASN A 11 -26.35 -24.23 10.42
N VAL A 12 -26.60 -23.34 11.38
CA VAL A 12 -26.98 -21.94 11.12
C VAL A 12 -25.73 -21.24 10.59
N LYS A 13 -25.47 -21.43 9.29
CA LYS A 13 -24.45 -20.70 8.56
C LYS A 13 -24.82 -19.23 8.67
N GLN A 14 -23.91 -18.44 9.20
CA GLN A 14 -24.08 -16.99 9.28
C GLN A 14 -24.19 -16.44 7.85
N GLU A 15 -25.37 -15.96 7.48
CA GLU A 15 -25.61 -15.26 6.22
C GLU A 15 -25.09 -13.83 6.37
N TRP A 16 -24.02 -13.53 5.65
CA TRP A 16 -23.47 -12.18 5.61
C TRP A 16 -24.15 -11.41 4.48
N GLU A 17 -24.67 -10.23 4.80
CA GLU A 17 -25.24 -9.32 3.80
C GLU A 17 -24.18 -8.92 2.78
N ASN A 18 -24.52 -8.99 1.49
CA ASN A 18 -23.62 -8.58 0.43
C ASN A 18 -23.66 -7.04 0.31
N PRO A 19 -22.56 -6.31 0.61
CA PRO A 19 -22.58 -4.86 0.54
C PRO A 19 -22.82 -4.41 -0.91
N MET A 20 -23.92 -3.67 -1.13
CA MET A 20 -24.32 -3.17 -2.46
C MET A 20 -23.34 -2.16 -3.07
N ASN A 21 -22.49 -1.53 -2.24
CA ASN A 21 -21.53 -0.53 -2.68
C ASN A 21 -20.18 -0.78 -1.98
N PRO A 22 -19.37 -1.74 -2.45
CA PRO A 22 -18.02 -1.91 -1.93
C PRO A 22 -17.23 -0.61 -2.13
N GLU A 23 -16.43 -0.21 -1.13
CA GLU A 23 -15.54 0.94 -1.29
C GLU A 23 -14.66 0.75 -2.52
N LYS A 24 -14.48 1.81 -3.30
CA LYS A 24 -13.61 1.78 -4.47
C LYS A 24 -12.22 1.34 -4.01
N PRO A 25 -11.51 0.50 -4.77
CA PRO A 25 -10.10 0.23 -4.51
C PRO A 25 -9.32 1.53 -4.75
N SER A 26 -9.23 2.38 -3.74
CA SER A 26 -8.31 3.50 -3.73
C SER A 26 -6.97 2.93 -3.36
N ASP A 27 -6.16 2.58 -4.36
CA ASP A 27 -4.79 2.16 -4.12
C ASP A 27 -3.95 3.38 -3.75
N GLU A 28 -4.00 3.77 -2.48
CA GLU A 28 -3.21 4.87 -1.93
C GLU A 28 -1.70 4.63 -2.13
N ARG A 29 -1.30 3.39 -2.37
CA ARG A 29 0.10 3.02 -2.66
C ARG A 29 0.54 3.57 -4.00
N ASP A 30 -0.34 3.72 -5.00
CA ASP A 30 0.05 4.28 -6.31
C ASP A 30 0.56 5.71 -6.17
N LYS A 31 -0.14 6.51 -5.35
CA LYS A 31 0.27 7.88 -5.03
C LYS A 31 1.62 7.90 -4.29
N GLU A 32 1.81 6.97 -3.36
CA GLU A 32 3.06 6.83 -2.62
C GLU A 32 4.24 6.43 -3.54
N GLN A 33 4.02 5.49 -4.47
CA GLN A 33 5.03 5.03 -5.41
C GLN A 33 5.52 6.16 -6.32
N VAL A 34 4.60 6.99 -6.82
CA VAL A 34 4.96 8.17 -7.63
C VAL A 34 5.78 9.17 -6.81
N ALA A 35 5.38 9.43 -5.56
CA ALA A 35 6.11 10.33 -4.68
C ALA A 35 7.54 9.82 -4.40
N ARG A 36 7.71 8.52 -4.15
CA ARG A 36 9.03 7.89 -3.93
C ARG A 36 9.94 7.99 -5.16
N GLN A 37 9.39 7.78 -6.36
CA GLN A 37 10.16 7.92 -7.60
C GLN A 37 10.65 9.37 -7.79
N TYR A 38 9.79 10.34 -7.51
CA TYR A 38 10.15 11.75 -7.60
C TYR A 38 11.26 12.14 -6.60
N THR A 39 11.16 11.72 -5.34
CA THR A 39 12.18 12.05 -4.33
C THR A 39 13.54 11.44 -4.66
N GLU A 40 13.57 10.20 -5.13
CA GLU A 40 14.81 9.53 -5.55
C GLU A 40 15.41 10.17 -6.80
N ALA A 41 14.59 10.52 -7.80
CA ALA A 41 15.05 11.25 -8.98
C ALA A 41 15.65 12.61 -8.61
N LYS A 42 15.02 13.34 -7.67
CA LYS A 42 15.53 14.62 -7.14
C LYS A 42 16.88 14.41 -6.43
N ARG A 43 17.02 13.37 -5.61
CA ARG A 43 18.27 13.03 -4.92
C ARG A 43 19.39 12.72 -5.91
N ARG A 44 19.12 11.91 -6.92
CA ARG A 44 20.07 11.58 -8.00
C ARG A 44 20.48 12.82 -8.78
N LYS A 45 19.52 13.67 -9.18
CA LYS A 45 19.81 14.94 -9.85
C LYS A 45 20.72 15.82 -9.01
N ASN A 46 20.41 16.01 -7.73
CA ASN A 46 21.21 16.84 -6.82
C ASN A 46 22.64 16.30 -6.64
N ASN A 47 22.80 14.99 -6.52
CA ASN A 47 24.12 14.36 -6.43
C ASN A 47 24.91 14.52 -7.74
N LEU A 48 24.24 14.40 -8.89
CA LEU A 48 24.87 14.54 -10.20
C LEU A 48 25.24 16.00 -10.52
N THR A 49 24.41 16.96 -10.14
CA THR A 49 24.67 18.40 -10.32
C THR A 49 25.67 18.97 -9.31
N LYS A 50 25.94 18.28 -8.18
CA LYS A 50 26.99 18.66 -7.24
C LYS A 50 28.43 18.45 -7.75
N LYS A 51 28.62 18.06 -9.02
CA LYS A 51 29.93 17.86 -9.66
C LYS A 51 30.72 19.17 -9.90
N GLY A 52 30.14 20.34 -9.63
CA GLY A 52 30.80 21.66 -9.80
C GLY A 52 31.76 22.12 -8.69
N HIS A 53 32.14 21.25 -7.74
CA HIS A 53 33.10 21.61 -6.69
C HIS A 53 34.53 21.09 -6.92
N ILE A 54 34.75 20.22 -7.91
CA ILE A 54 36.07 19.60 -8.12
C ILE A 54 36.92 20.38 -9.17
N ASP A 55 36.28 21.11 -10.09
CA ASP A 55 36.97 21.84 -11.17
C ASP A 55 37.09 23.36 -10.94
N LYS A 56 37.04 23.84 -9.69
CA LYS A 56 37.51 25.21 -9.40
C LYS A 56 39.03 25.18 -9.33
N VAL A 57 39.68 25.10 -10.48
CA VAL A 57 41.12 25.32 -10.64
C VAL A 57 41.47 26.62 -9.92
N LYS A 58 42.26 26.53 -8.84
CA LYS A 58 42.89 27.70 -8.20
C LYS A 58 43.75 28.35 -9.29
N LYS A 59 43.30 29.48 -9.83
CA LYS A 59 44.20 30.38 -10.57
C LYS A 59 45.12 31.03 -9.53
N ASN A 60 46.37 30.59 -9.51
CA ASN A 60 47.48 31.41 -9.02
C ASN A 60 47.75 32.55 -10.00
#